data_AF-A0A6J4J648-F1
#
_entry.id   AF-A0A6J4J648-F1
#
_cell.length_a   1.000
_cell.length_b   1.000
_cell.length_c   1.000
_cell.angle_alpha   90.00
_cell.angle_beta   90.00
_cell.angle_gamma   90.00
#
_symmetry.space_group_name_H-M   'P 1'
#
loop_
_entity.id
_entity.type
_entity.pdbx_description
1 polymer ?
#
loop_
_entity_poly.entity_id
_entity_poly.type
_entity_poly.pdbx_seq_one_letter_code
_entity_poly.pdbx_strand_id
1 'polypeptide(L)'
;MLDFGLITTSKLVSTNSVSKALMIFPGSIVRVINPNETYFDFQGLVQRISDDKAAVLFEGGNWDKLVTFRLSELEAVEPKVAKKAK
;
A
#
# COMPACT_ATOMS: atom_id res chain seq x y z
N MET A 1 25.54 55.96 6.10
CA MET A 1 24.32 55.24 6.51
C MET A 1 24.02 54.26 5.39
N LEU A 2 24.39 52.99 5.55
CA LEU A 2 24.21 51.94 4.55
C LEU A 2 23.40 50.83 5.24
N ASP A 3 22.11 50.78 4.93
CA ASP A 3 21.22 49.71 5.39
C ASP A 3 21.55 48.43 4.62
N PHE A 4 22.14 47.48 5.34
CA PHE A 4 22.39 46.13 4.81
C PHE A 4 21.08 45.33 4.81
N GLY A 5 20.78 44.79 3.64
CA GLY A 5 19.48 44.23 3.29
C GLY A 5 18.99 43.08 4.17
N LEU A 6 17.66 43.05 4.30
CA LEU A 6 16.85 41.93 4.78
C LEU A 6 17.27 40.62 4.13
N ILE A 7 17.85 39.73 4.93
CA ILE A 7 18.10 38.36 4.54
C ILE A 7 16.78 37.61 4.71
N THR A 8 16.07 37.42 3.60
CA THR A 8 14.81 36.67 3.54
C THR A 8 15.04 35.25 4.06
N THR A 9 14.30 34.88 5.11
CA THR A 9 14.27 33.52 5.67
C THR A 9 13.90 32.52 4.58
N SER A 10 14.85 31.68 4.18
CA SER A 10 14.61 30.57 3.27
C SER A 10 13.70 29.57 3.96
N LYS A 11 12.45 29.51 3.50
CA LYS A 11 11.47 28.49 3.87
C LYS A 11 12.08 27.14 3.48
N LEU A 12 12.41 26.31 4.47
CA LEU A 12 12.73 24.89 4.29
C LEU A 12 11.52 24.22 3.63
N VAL A 13 11.58 24.02 2.31
CA VAL A 13 10.67 23.11 1.61
C VAL A 13 11.05 21.72 2.09
N SER A 14 10.21 21.16 2.97
CA SER A 14 10.27 19.75 3.36
C SER A 14 9.94 18.90 2.14
N THR A 15 10.95 18.60 1.32
CA THR A 15 10.87 17.61 0.24
C THR A 15 10.96 16.22 0.85
N ASN A 16 9.96 15.77 1.59
CA ASN A 16 9.84 14.35 1.93
C ASN A 16 8.39 13.98 2.19
N SER A 17 7.64 13.88 1.11
CA SER A 17 6.62 12.85 0.99
C SER A 17 6.45 12.59 -0.49
N VAL A 18 7.39 11.85 -1.08
CA VAL A 18 7.03 11.02 -2.23
C VAL A 18 5.85 10.22 -1.71
N SER A 19 4.64 10.55 -2.19
CA SER A 19 3.39 9.86 -1.86
C SER A 19 3.73 8.39 -1.75
N LYS A 20 3.54 7.80 -0.57
CA LYS A 20 3.89 6.42 -0.25
C LYS A 20 3.13 5.52 -1.24
N ALA A 21 3.70 5.33 -2.43
CA ALA A 21 3.23 4.41 -3.42
C ALA A 21 3.57 3.06 -2.81
N LEU A 22 2.61 2.50 -2.08
CA LEU A 22 2.78 1.19 -1.48
C LEU A 22 2.94 0.20 -2.63
N MET A 23 4.20 -0.09 -2.94
CA MET A 23 4.56 -1.08 -3.92
C MET A 23 4.09 -2.46 -3.43
N ILE A 24 3.43 -3.20 -4.31
CA ILE A 24 2.93 -4.54 -4.02
C ILE A 24 4.06 -5.53 -4.32
N PHE A 25 4.45 -6.31 -3.32
CA PHE A 25 5.42 -7.40 -3.44
C PHE A 25 4.78 -8.72 -2.99
N PRO A 26 5.36 -9.88 -3.35
CA PRO A 26 5.05 -11.13 -2.65
C PRO A 26 5.22 -10.94 -1.13
N GLY A 27 4.23 -11.34 -0.36
CA GLY A 27 4.15 -11.10 1.08
C GLY A 27 3.41 -9.82 1.49
N SER A 28 3.08 -8.92 0.57
CA SER A 28 2.26 -7.75 0.87
C SER A 28 0.81 -8.13 1.15
N ILE A 29 0.19 -7.42 2.10
CA ILE A 29 -1.26 -7.46 2.29
C ILE A 29 -1.89 -6.49 1.29
N VAL A 30 -2.84 -6.99 0.52
CA VAL A 30 -3.58 -6.21 -0.47
C VAL A 30 -5.07 -6.30 -0.23
N ARG A 31 -5.79 -5.29 -0.67
CA ARG A 31 -7.24 -5.22 -0.70
C ARG A 31 -7.73 -5.12 -2.13
N VAL A 32 -8.78 -5.85 -2.46
CA VAL A 32 -9.42 -5.76 -3.77
C VAL A 32 -10.30 -4.51 -3.80
N ILE A 33 -10.06 -3.63 -4.76
CA ILE A 33 -10.78 -2.33 -4.87
C ILE A 33 -11.78 -2.29 -6.02
N ASN A 34 -11.82 -3.31 -6.89
CA ASN A 34 -12.78 -3.37 -7.99
C ASN A 34 -14.18 -3.79 -7.47
N PRO A 35 -15.22 -2.93 -7.51
CA PRO A 35 -16.55 -3.25 -7.01
C PRO A 35 -17.31 -4.28 -7.86
N ASN A 36 -16.83 -4.57 -9.07
CA ASN A 36 -17.44 -5.58 -9.94
C ASN A 36 -16.91 -7.00 -9.65
N GLU A 37 -15.91 -7.14 -8.79
CA GLU A 37 -15.33 -8.44 -8.41
C GLU A 37 -16.04 -9.00 -7.17
N THR A 38 -16.18 -10.33 -7.10
CA THR A 38 -16.78 -11.01 -5.94
C THR A 38 -15.99 -10.78 -4.64
N TYR A 39 -14.69 -10.53 -4.75
CA TYR A 39 -13.80 -10.32 -3.62
C TYR A 39 -13.64 -8.84 -3.24
N PHE A 40 -14.52 -7.95 -3.71
CA PHE A 40 -14.46 -6.53 -3.37
C PHE A 40 -14.36 -6.28 -1.85
N ASP A 41 -13.40 -5.44 -1.45
CA ASP A 41 -13.07 -5.07 -0.07
C ASP A 41 -12.47 -6.21 0.79
N PHE A 42 -12.29 -7.41 0.22
CA PHE A 42 -11.54 -8.48 0.90
C PHE A 42 -10.05 -8.16 0.90
N GLN A 43 -9.40 -8.55 2.00
CA GLN A 43 -7.96 -8.47 2.17
C GLN A 43 -7.35 -9.86 2.06
N GLY A 44 -6.18 -9.94 1.45
CA GLY A 44 -5.44 -11.18 1.32
C GLY A 44 -3.94 -10.95 1.15
N LEU A 45 -3.21 -12.06 1.12
CA LEU A 45 -1.75 -12.07 1.09
C LEU A 45 -1.26 -12.39 -0.32
N VAL A 46 -0.44 -11.52 -0.89
CA VAL A 46 0.13 -11.76 -2.22
C VAL A 46 1.14 -12.90 -2.15
N GLN A 47 0.94 -13.96 -2.92
CA GLN A 47 1.83 -15.12 -2.97
C GLN A 47 2.86 -15.01 -4.10
N ARG A 48 2.44 -14.46 -5.26
CA ARG A 48 3.30 -14.27 -6.43
C ARG A 48 2.79 -13.15 -7.32
N ILE A 49 3.68 -12.60 -8.14
CA ILE A 49 3.38 -11.57 -9.13
C ILE A 49 3.96 -12.02 -10.48
N SER A 50 3.17 -11.94 -11.55
CA SER A 50 3.60 -12.22 -12.94
C SER A 50 2.71 -11.43 -13.89
N ASP A 51 3.29 -10.86 -14.95
CA ASP A 51 2.57 -10.26 -16.08
C ASP A 51 1.43 -9.30 -15.65
N ASP A 52 1.77 -8.31 -14.81
CA ASP A 52 0.85 -7.32 -14.23
C ASP A 52 -0.31 -7.87 -13.38
N LYS A 53 -0.18 -9.13 -12.95
CA LYS A 53 -1.14 -9.80 -12.09
C LYS A 53 -0.49 -10.25 -10.80
N ALA A 54 -1.27 -10.26 -9.74
CA ALA A 54 -0.89 -10.80 -8.45
C ALA A 54 -1.84 -11.93 -8.05
N ALA A 55 -1.28 -13.05 -7.61
CA ALA A 55 -2.04 -14.11 -6.98
C ALA A 55 -2.16 -13.82 -5.49
N VAL A 56 -3.39 -13.63 -5.03
CA VAL A 56 -3.75 -13.28 -3.66
C VAL A 56 -4.34 -14.51 -3.00
N LEU A 57 -3.77 -14.88 -1.85
CA LEU A 57 -4.29 -15.90 -0.95
C LEU A 57 -5.29 -15.26 0.01
N PHE A 58 -6.52 -15.75 0.00
CA PHE A 58 -7.53 -15.46 0.99
C PHE A 58 -7.66 -16.65 1.93
N GLU A 59 -7.63 -16.35 3.22
CA GLU A 59 -7.80 -17.33 4.30
C GLU A 59 -9.10 -17.03 5.05
N GLY A 60 -9.87 -18.07 5.36
CA GLY A 60 -11.11 -17.93 6.12
C GLY A 60 -11.58 -19.27 6.69
N GLY A 61 -11.56 -19.40 8.01
CA GLY A 61 -11.89 -20.66 8.68
C GLY A 61 -10.90 -21.77 8.30
N ASN A 62 -11.39 -22.85 7.70
CA ASN A 62 -10.57 -23.98 7.22
C ASN A 62 -10.31 -23.94 5.70
N TRP A 63 -10.67 -22.84 5.02
CA TRP A 63 -10.56 -22.74 3.58
C TRP A 63 -9.53 -21.70 3.18
N ASP A 64 -8.66 -22.11 2.28
CA ASP A 64 -7.69 -21.27 1.61
C ASP A 64 -8.05 -21.19 0.13
N LYS A 65 -8.07 -19.96 -0.41
CA LYS A 65 -8.33 -19.76 -1.83
C LYS A 65 -7.34 -18.78 -2.44
N LEU A 66 -6.70 -19.23 -3.52
CA LEU A 66 -5.76 -18.43 -4.30
C LEU A 66 -6.44 -17.90 -5.57
N VAL A 67 -6.59 -16.59 -5.69
CA VAL A 67 -7.24 -15.92 -6.82
C VAL A 67 -6.28 -14.91 -7.42
N THR A 68 -6.29 -14.77 -8.75
CA THR A 68 -5.38 -13.87 -9.46
C THR A 68 -6.13 -12.62 -9.91
N PHE A 69 -5.63 -11.44 -9.57
CA PHE A 69 -6.18 -10.14 -9.96
C PHE A 69 -5.15 -9.34 -10.75
N ARG A 70 -5.61 -8.32 -11.47
CA ARG A 70 -4.70 -7.30 -12.01
C ARG A 70 -4.18 -6.43 -10.88
N LEU A 71 -2.93 -5.97 -10.98
CA LEU A 71 -2.34 -5.06 -9.98
C LEU A 71 -3.15 -3.76 -9.84
N SER A 72 -3.81 -3.30 -10.91
CA SER A 72 -4.68 -2.11 -10.89
C SER A 72 -5.97 -2.28 -10.09
N GLU A 73 -6.33 -3.52 -9.73
CA GLU A 73 -7.53 -3.85 -8.94
C GLU A 73 -7.20 -4.08 -7.47
N LEU A 74 -5.93 -3.88 -7.09
CA LEU A 74 -5.41 -4.13 -5.77
C LEU A 74 -4.83 -2.85 -5.18
N GLU A 75 -5.07 -2.66 -3.89
CA GLU A 75 -4.48 -1.61 -3.08
C GLU A 75 -3.67 -2.24 -1.95
N ALA A 76 -2.41 -1.85 -1.79
CA ALA A 76 -1.61 -2.32 -0.67
C ALA A 76 -2.10 -1.70 0.64
N VAL A 77 -2.22 -2.54 1.67
CA VAL A 77 -2.69 -2.15 3.00
C VAL A 77 -1.55 -2.25 3.98
N GLU A 78 -1.40 -1.23 4.83
CA GLU A 78 -0.42 -1.29 5.92
C GLU A 78 -0.88 -2.30 6.99
N PRO A 79 -0.03 -3.27 7.36
CA PRO A 79 -0.35 -4.17 8.45
C PRO A 79 -0.46 -3.35 9.74
N LYS A 80 -1.66 -3.27 10.31
CA LYS A 80 -1.83 -2.80 11.70
C LYS A 80 -1.23 -3.87 12.61
N VAL A 81 0.06 -3.74 12.91
CA VAL A 81 0.72 -4.59 13.92
C VAL A 81 0.03 -4.31 15.25
N ALA A 82 -0.89 -5.19 15.65
CA ALA A 82 -1.43 -5.18 16.99
C ALA A 82 -0.26 -5.46 17.94
N LYS A 83 0.14 -4.45 18.73
CA LYS A 83 1.11 -4.64 19.81
C LYS A 83 0.51 -5.68 20.75
N LYS A 84 1.06 -6.90 20.77
CA LYS A 84 0.73 -7.88 21.82
C LYS A 84 1.20 -7.29 23.14
N ALA A 85 0.25 -6.84 23.96
CA ALA A 85 0.51 -6.56 25.37
C ALA A 85 0.91 -7.89 26.04
N LYS A 86 2.03 -7.85 26.75
CA LYS A 86 2.61 -8.98 27.48
C LYS A 86 1.83 -9.23 28.77
#